data_AF-A0A9D7RKY1-F1
#
_entry.id   AF-A0A9D7RKY1-F1
#
_cell.length_a   1.000
_cell.length_b   1.000
_cell.length_c   1.000
_cell.angle_alpha   90.00
_cell.angle_beta   90.00
_cell.angle_gamma   90.00
#
_symmetry.space_group_name_H-M   'P 1'
#
loop_
_entity.id
_entity.type
_entity.pdbx_description
1 polymer ?
#
loop_
_entity_poly.entity_id
_entity_poly.type
_entity_poly.pdbx_seq_one_letter_code
_entity_poly.pdbx_strand_id
1 'polypeptide(L)'
;MVFNLGGSHFLSPCQFYLGIDSAYTNQELNQKLVEVETLSAEKQLLLATQNETLERQVAERTAALKASQAQLIQSEKLASLGELTAGIAHEIQNSLNFVDNFAEVSAEMLVEMDAELDKGDVKEAKAISADIQQNLSKINHHGQRASAIVKGMLEHSRASTGIKELTDLNALADEYLRLAYHGLRAKDSTFNAMMETHFDESLPKVEVIPQDIGRVLLNLINNAFYAVNERAKQKMKVTPLL
;
A
#
# COMPACT_ATOMS: atom_id res chain seq x y z
N MET A 1 -101.46 14.80 53.50
CA MET A 1 -101.41 14.83 52.01
C MET A 1 -100.00 15.24 51.65
N VAL A 2 -99.10 14.47 51.05
CA VAL A 2 -99.16 13.19 50.33
C VAL A 2 -97.77 12.55 50.51
N PHE A 3 -97.72 11.23 50.75
CA PHE A 3 -96.53 10.39 50.62
C PHE A 3 -96.05 10.38 49.17
N ASN A 4 -94.74 10.45 48.90
CA ASN A 4 -94.19 9.46 47.97
C ASN A 4 -92.72 9.12 48.27
N LEU A 5 -92.52 7.84 48.58
CA LEU A 5 -91.27 7.16 48.83
C LEU A 5 -90.61 6.81 47.49
N GLY A 6 -89.29 6.83 47.45
CA GLY A 6 -88.44 5.99 46.61
C GLY A 6 -88.79 5.87 45.12
N GLY A 7 -88.22 6.74 44.29
CA GLY A 7 -88.02 6.43 42.88
C GLY A 7 -86.96 5.34 42.71
N SER A 8 -87.34 4.08 42.87
CA SER A 8 -86.55 2.97 42.36
C SER A 8 -86.55 3.06 40.84
N HIS A 9 -85.52 3.67 40.26
CA HIS A 9 -85.23 3.60 38.83
C HIS A 9 -84.92 2.14 38.47
N PHE A 10 -85.96 1.34 38.24
CA PHE A 10 -85.82 0.06 37.57
C PHE A 10 -85.34 0.36 36.15
N LEU A 11 -84.10 -0.03 35.84
CA LEU A 11 -83.56 -0.02 34.49
C LEU A 11 -84.59 -0.65 33.55
N SER A 12 -84.89 0.03 32.44
CA SER A 12 -85.76 -0.58 31.43
C SER A 12 -85.11 -1.90 30.95
N PRO A 13 -85.88 -2.93 30.59
CA PRO A 13 -85.32 -4.20 30.11
C PRO A 13 -84.29 -4.02 28.98
N CYS A 14 -84.48 -2.98 28.15
CA CYS A 14 -83.55 -2.61 27.09
C CYS A 14 -82.22 -2.06 27.61
N GLN A 15 -82.23 -1.23 28.66
CA GLN A 15 -81.01 -0.73 29.31
C GLN A 15 -80.22 -1.86 30.00
N PHE A 16 -80.92 -2.83 30.60
CA PHE A 16 -80.26 -3.99 31.21
C PHE A 16 -79.63 -4.91 30.15
N TYR A 17 -80.33 -5.14 29.04
CA TYR A 17 -79.81 -5.90 27.90
C TYR A 17 -78.58 -5.25 27.27
N LEU A 18 -78.61 -3.93 27.02
CA LEU A 18 -77.47 -3.18 26.49
C LEU A 18 -76.26 -3.18 27.43
N GLY A 19 -76.50 -3.11 28.75
CA GLY A 19 -75.42 -3.20 29.75
C GLY A 19 -74.74 -4.57 29.74
N ILE A 20 -75.51 -5.65 29.62
CA ILE A 20 -74.98 -7.02 29.52
C ILE A 20 -74.22 -7.22 28.20
N ASP A 21 -74.78 -6.80 27.07
CA ASP A 21 -74.14 -6.93 25.76
C ASP A 21 -72.83 -6.13 25.67
N SER A 22 -72.84 -4.90 26.23
CA SER A 22 -71.63 -4.10 26.39
C SER A 22 -70.60 -4.76 27.30
N ALA A 23 -71.04 -5.42 28.39
CA ALA A 23 -70.12 -6.13 29.28
C ALA A 23 -69.46 -7.33 28.59
N TYR A 24 -70.22 -8.13 27.84
CA TYR A 24 -69.68 -9.22 27.03
C TYR A 24 -68.70 -8.72 25.97
N THR A 25 -69.07 -7.65 25.25
CA THR A 25 -68.20 -7.05 24.23
C THR A 25 -66.89 -6.54 24.84
N ASN A 26 -66.94 -5.88 26.00
CA ASN A 26 -65.73 -5.41 26.69
C ASN A 26 -64.87 -6.57 27.20
N GLN A 27 -65.48 -7.66 27.65
CA GLN A 27 -64.75 -8.86 28.06
C GLN A 27 -63.99 -9.49 26.87
N GLU A 28 -64.66 -9.64 25.72
CA GLU A 28 -64.04 -10.16 24.50
C GLU A 28 -62.92 -9.23 23.99
N LEU A 29 -63.14 -7.92 24.05
CA LEU A 29 -62.13 -6.93 23.66
C LEU A 29 -60.89 -6.99 24.56
N ASN A 30 -61.08 -7.11 25.88
CA ASN A 30 -59.97 -7.27 26.83
C ASN A 30 -59.20 -8.57 26.58
N GLN A 31 -59.89 -9.66 26.22
CA GLN A 31 -59.24 -10.92 25.89
C GLN A 31 -58.37 -10.81 24.63
N LYS A 32 -58.88 -10.16 23.57
CA LYS A 32 -58.11 -9.88 22.35
C LYS A 32 -56.95 -8.91 22.59
N LEU A 33 -57.13 -7.94 23.48
CA LEU A 33 -56.07 -6.98 23.84
C LEU A 33 -54.89 -7.71 24.49
N VAL A 34 -55.15 -8.59 25.46
CA VAL A 34 -54.12 -9.41 26.11
C VAL A 34 -53.40 -10.30 25.10
N GLU A 35 -54.14 -10.94 24.18
CA GLU A 35 -53.55 -11.79 23.13
C GLU A 35 -52.61 -10.99 22.20
N VAL A 36 -53.01 -9.79 21.78
CA VAL A 36 -52.18 -8.91 20.95
C VAL A 36 -50.92 -8.46 21.70
N GLU A 37 -51.03 -8.13 22.99
CA GLU A 37 -49.89 -7.74 23.82
C GLU A 37 -48.88 -8.88 23.99
N THR A 38 -49.36 -10.10 24.24
CA THR A 38 -48.47 -11.28 24.35
C THR A 38 -47.79 -11.59 23.04
N LEU A 39 -48.52 -11.56 21.91
CA LEU A 39 -47.96 -11.82 20.59
C LEU A 39 -46.95 -10.73 20.18
N SER A 40 -47.20 -9.48 20.57
CA SER A 40 -46.28 -8.37 20.34
C SER A 40 -44.98 -8.52 21.13
N ALA A 41 -45.07 -8.95 22.40
CA ALA A 41 -43.91 -9.22 23.24
C ALA A 41 -43.06 -10.40 22.71
N GLU A 42 -43.72 -11.49 22.30
CA GLU A 42 -43.05 -12.64 21.66
C GLU A 42 -42.34 -12.24 20.37
N LYS A 43 -42.99 -11.43 19.53
CA LYS A 43 -42.39 -10.92 18.29
C LYS A 43 -41.20 -10.00 18.57
N GLN A 44 -41.27 -9.15 19.59
CA GLN A 44 -40.13 -8.30 19.99
C GLN A 44 -38.94 -9.14 20.46
N LEU A 45 -39.18 -10.18 21.25
CA LEU A 45 -38.13 -11.09 21.70
C LEU A 45 -37.51 -11.85 20.51
N LEU A 46 -38.34 -12.34 19.59
CA LEU A 46 -37.88 -13.01 18.37
C LEU A 46 -37.03 -12.08 17.50
N LEU A 47 -37.46 -10.83 17.31
CA LEU A 47 -36.69 -9.85 16.53
C LEU A 47 -35.35 -9.51 17.21
N ALA A 48 -35.32 -9.38 18.53
CA ALA A 48 -34.09 -9.12 19.27
C ALA A 48 -33.08 -10.27 19.10
N THR A 49 -33.53 -11.52 19.28
CA THR A 49 -32.68 -12.71 19.10
C THR A 49 -32.21 -12.89 17.65
N GLN A 50 -33.06 -12.58 16.66
CA GLN A 50 -32.68 -12.60 15.25
C GLN A 50 -31.63 -11.53 14.93
N ASN A 51 -31.80 -10.31 15.45
CA ASN A 51 -30.83 -9.24 15.25
C ASN A 51 -29.47 -9.58 15.86
N GLU A 52 -29.43 -10.10 17.09
CA GLU A 52 -28.19 -10.53 17.74
C GLU A 52 -27.49 -11.65 16.94
N THR A 53 -28.26 -12.61 16.43
CA THR A 53 -27.73 -13.68 15.59
C THR A 53 -27.17 -13.15 14.26
N LEU A 54 -27.89 -12.22 13.62
CA LEU A 54 -27.46 -11.57 12.38
C LEU A 54 -26.19 -10.76 12.58
N GLU A 55 -26.11 -9.97 13.65
CA GLU A 55 -24.92 -9.19 14.00
C GLU A 55 -23.70 -10.08 14.20
N ARG A 56 -23.86 -11.20 14.94
CA ARG A 56 -22.80 -12.18 15.11
C ARG A 56 -22.36 -12.80 13.78
N GLN A 57 -23.30 -13.23 12.94
CA GLN A 57 -22.98 -13.81 11.64
C GLN A 57 -22.27 -12.81 10.72
N VAL A 58 -22.68 -11.54 10.72
CA VAL A 58 -22.04 -10.48 9.95
C VAL A 58 -20.61 -10.26 10.46
N ALA A 59 -20.39 -10.22 11.77
CA ALA A 59 -19.06 -10.07 12.34
C ALA A 59 -18.13 -11.25 11.96
N GLU A 60 -18.61 -12.49 12.10
CA GLU A 60 -17.87 -13.70 11.73
C GLU A 60 -17.54 -13.73 10.23
N ARG A 61 -18.52 -13.45 9.36
CA ARG A 61 -18.35 -13.39 7.90
C ARG A 61 -17.36 -12.30 7.50
N THR A 62 -17.44 -11.13 8.13
CA THR A 62 -16.55 -10.00 7.86
C THR A 62 -15.12 -10.33 8.27
N ALA A 63 -14.91 -10.98 9.42
CA ALA A 63 -13.60 -11.42 9.87
C ALA A 63 -13.00 -12.47 8.93
N ALA A 64 -13.79 -13.47 8.53
CA ALA A 64 -13.37 -14.50 7.57
C ALA A 64 -13.03 -13.90 6.19
N LEU A 65 -13.84 -12.94 5.71
CA LEU A 65 -13.58 -12.25 4.44
C LEU A 65 -12.28 -11.46 4.49
N LYS A 66 -12.03 -10.70 5.56
CA LYS A 66 -10.77 -9.95 5.75
C LYS A 66 -9.57 -10.89 5.81
N ALA A 67 -9.68 -12.01 6.51
CA ALA A 67 -8.61 -13.02 6.57
C ALA A 67 -8.31 -13.62 5.19
N SER A 68 -9.35 -13.99 4.44
CA SER A 68 -9.20 -14.54 3.09
C SER A 68 -8.64 -13.52 2.10
N GLN A 69 -9.07 -12.25 2.16
CA GLN A 69 -8.48 -11.16 1.37
C GLN A 69 -6.99 -10.96 1.69
N ALA A 70 -6.61 -10.95 2.96
CA ALA A 70 -5.21 -10.83 3.35
C ALA A 70 -4.37 -12.00 2.80
N GLN A 71 -4.92 -13.22 2.84
CA GLN A 71 -4.25 -14.41 2.33
C GLN A 71 -4.13 -14.41 0.79
N LEU A 72 -5.15 -13.92 0.08
CA LEU A 72 -5.10 -13.72 -1.37
C LEU A 72 -4.06 -12.68 -1.77
N ILE A 73 -4.04 -11.52 -1.11
CA ILE A 73 -3.03 -10.46 -1.34
C ILE A 73 -1.62 -11.02 -1.10
N GLN A 74 -1.43 -11.83 -0.06
CA GLN A 74 -0.14 -12.46 0.22
C GLN A 74 0.25 -13.48 -0.86
N SER A 75 -0.70 -14.29 -1.34
CA SER A 75 -0.46 -15.26 -2.41
C SER A 75 -0.15 -14.59 -3.75
N GLU A 76 -0.86 -13.51 -4.11
CA GLU A 76 -0.56 -12.71 -5.31
C GLU A 76 0.81 -12.07 -5.23
N LYS A 77 1.20 -11.53 -4.07
CA LYS A 77 2.56 -11.00 -3.85
C LYS A 77 3.63 -12.08 -4.03
N LEU A 78 3.41 -13.27 -3.49
CA LEU A 78 4.37 -14.38 -3.62
C LEU A 78 4.45 -14.92 -5.05
N ALA A 79 3.32 -15.02 -5.75
CA ALA A 79 3.27 -15.44 -7.15
C ALA A 79 3.95 -14.40 -8.07
N SER A 80 3.62 -13.12 -7.90
CA SER A 80 4.24 -12.01 -8.63
C SER A 80 5.74 -11.92 -8.35
N LEU A 81 6.15 -12.11 -7.08
CA LEU A 81 7.55 -12.18 -6.70
C LEU A 81 8.23 -13.38 -7.35
N GLY A 82 7.61 -14.56 -7.40
CA GLY A 82 8.18 -15.78 -7.99
C GLY A 82 8.48 -15.65 -9.49
N GLU A 83 7.55 -15.09 -10.26
CA GLU A 83 7.73 -14.85 -11.71
C GLU A 83 8.84 -13.82 -11.97
N LEU A 84 8.88 -12.73 -11.18
CA LEU A 84 9.93 -11.72 -11.26
C LEU A 84 11.29 -12.21 -10.75
N THR A 85 11.32 -13.11 -9.75
CA THR A 85 12.56 -13.58 -9.11
C THR A 85 13.44 -14.34 -10.10
N ALA A 86 12.87 -15.14 -10.99
CA ALA A 86 13.65 -15.87 -12.01
C ALA A 86 14.30 -14.91 -13.02
N GLY A 87 13.57 -13.90 -13.51
CA GLY A 87 14.11 -12.88 -14.41
C GLY A 87 15.14 -11.96 -13.72
N ILE A 88 14.86 -11.54 -12.49
CA ILE A 88 15.74 -10.71 -11.67
C ILE A 88 17.05 -11.44 -11.36
N ALA A 89 16.99 -12.71 -10.93
CA ALA A 89 18.18 -13.50 -10.64
C ALA A 89 19.07 -13.62 -11.88
N HIS A 90 18.46 -13.87 -13.04
CA HIS A 90 19.16 -13.93 -14.31
C HIS A 90 19.82 -12.58 -14.68
N GLU A 91 19.15 -11.45 -14.46
CA GLU A 91 19.74 -10.12 -14.74
C GLU A 91 20.85 -9.72 -13.76
N ILE A 92 20.73 -10.09 -12.48
CA ILE A 92 21.79 -9.91 -11.49
C ILE A 92 23.01 -10.73 -11.90
N GLN A 93 22.81 -12.01 -12.23
CA GLN A 93 23.89 -12.91 -12.63
C GLN A 93 24.60 -12.41 -13.89
N ASN A 94 23.85 -11.89 -14.86
CA ASN A 94 24.46 -11.27 -16.04
C ASN A 94 25.35 -10.08 -15.67
N SER A 95 24.88 -9.21 -14.78
CA SER A 95 25.65 -8.05 -14.35
C SER A 95 26.93 -8.44 -13.60
N LEU A 96 26.86 -9.49 -12.76
CA LEU A 96 28.03 -10.02 -12.07
C LEU A 96 29.04 -10.68 -13.02
N ASN A 97 28.56 -11.46 -14.00
CA ASN A 97 29.44 -12.07 -15.00
C ASN A 97 30.23 -11.02 -15.79
N PHE A 98 29.62 -9.87 -16.11
CA PHE A 98 30.34 -8.76 -16.74
C PHE A 98 31.39 -8.15 -15.82
N VAL A 99 31.06 -7.98 -14.52
CA VAL A 99 32.01 -7.47 -13.52
C VAL A 99 33.23 -8.39 -13.43
N ASP A 100 33.00 -9.70 -13.31
CA ASP A 100 34.06 -10.70 -13.18
C ASP A 100 34.94 -10.74 -14.44
N ASN A 101 34.34 -10.77 -15.62
CA ASN A 101 35.08 -10.83 -16.88
C ASN A 101 35.94 -9.58 -17.11
N PHE A 102 35.41 -8.38 -16.90
CA PHE A 102 36.21 -7.16 -17.07
C PHE A 102 37.29 -7.03 -15.99
N ALA A 103 37.06 -7.56 -14.78
CA ALA A 103 38.07 -7.56 -13.72
C ALA A 103 39.23 -8.51 -14.07
N GLU A 104 38.93 -9.72 -14.55
CA GLU A 104 39.91 -10.69 -15.00
C GLU A 104 40.76 -10.15 -16.17
N VAL A 105 40.12 -9.66 -17.22
CA VAL A 105 40.83 -9.05 -18.36
C VAL A 105 41.67 -7.85 -17.94
N SER A 106 41.17 -7.01 -17.01
CA SER A 106 41.96 -5.88 -16.51
C SER A 106 43.19 -6.32 -15.72
N ALA A 107 43.12 -7.45 -15.01
CA ALA A 107 44.28 -8.01 -14.31
C ALA A 107 45.33 -8.54 -15.29
N GLU A 108 44.93 -9.21 -16.37
CA GLU A 108 45.84 -9.64 -17.44
C GLU A 108 46.50 -8.44 -18.13
N MET A 109 45.71 -7.42 -18.47
CA MET A 109 46.20 -6.18 -19.07
C MET A 109 47.20 -5.44 -18.17
N LEU A 110 47.04 -5.48 -16.85
CA LEU A 110 48.02 -4.90 -15.92
C LEU A 110 49.39 -5.60 -16.02
N VAL A 111 49.40 -6.93 -16.17
CA VAL A 111 50.64 -7.71 -16.35
C VAL A 111 51.29 -7.38 -17.70
N GLU A 112 50.50 -7.28 -18.77
CA GLU A 112 50.99 -6.87 -20.09
C GLU A 112 51.54 -5.44 -20.08
N MET A 113 50.86 -4.52 -19.39
CA MET A 113 51.30 -3.14 -19.22
C MET A 113 52.67 -3.06 -18.54
N ASP A 114 52.88 -3.80 -17.45
CA ASP A 114 54.18 -3.86 -16.76
C ASP A 114 55.28 -4.43 -17.68
N ALA A 115 54.97 -5.46 -18.46
CA ALA A 115 55.92 -6.04 -19.41
C ALA A 115 56.33 -5.08 -20.54
N GLU A 116 55.40 -4.24 -21.03
CA GLU A 116 55.72 -3.21 -22.03
C GLU A 116 56.52 -2.04 -21.42
N LEU A 117 56.25 -1.69 -20.15
CA LEU A 117 57.06 -0.71 -19.41
C LEU A 117 58.50 -1.19 -19.23
N ASP A 118 58.72 -2.47 -18.90
CA ASP A 118 60.05 -3.08 -18.76
C ASP A 118 60.83 -3.08 -20.09
N LYS A 119 60.14 -3.17 -21.23
CA LYS A 119 60.73 -3.05 -22.58
C LYS A 119 61.01 -1.60 -22.98
N GLY A 120 60.53 -0.63 -22.20
CA GLY A 120 60.62 0.80 -22.51
C GLY A 120 59.58 1.31 -23.51
N ASP A 121 58.58 0.50 -23.87
CA ASP A 121 57.48 0.93 -24.75
C ASP A 121 56.36 1.62 -23.95
N VAL A 122 56.65 2.86 -23.58
CA VAL A 122 55.71 3.71 -22.81
C VAL A 122 54.45 4.04 -23.61
N LYS A 123 54.49 3.97 -24.95
CA LYS A 123 53.31 4.25 -25.78
C LYS A 123 52.30 3.11 -25.66
N GLU A 124 52.75 1.87 -25.80
CA GLU A 124 51.87 0.70 -25.70
C GLU A 124 51.32 0.55 -24.28
N ALA A 125 52.16 0.71 -23.26
CA ALA A 125 51.71 0.70 -21.86
C ALA A 125 50.62 1.74 -21.57
N LYS A 126 50.69 2.93 -22.19
CA LYS A 126 49.63 3.95 -22.06
C LYS A 126 48.34 3.57 -22.79
N ALA A 127 48.42 2.86 -23.91
CA ALA A 127 47.24 2.36 -24.61
C ALA A 127 46.52 1.30 -23.75
N ILE A 128 47.26 0.34 -23.20
CA ILE A 128 46.73 -0.70 -22.29
C ILE A 128 46.11 -0.05 -21.03
N SER A 129 46.77 0.97 -20.47
CA SER A 129 46.22 1.74 -19.34
C SER A 129 44.86 2.38 -19.65
N ALA A 130 44.68 2.90 -20.87
CA ALA A 130 43.41 3.47 -21.30
C ALA A 130 42.31 2.40 -21.43
N ASP A 131 42.65 1.21 -21.93
CA ASP A 131 41.70 0.09 -22.02
C ASP A 131 41.28 -0.42 -20.64
N ILE A 132 42.22 -0.51 -19.68
CA ILE A 132 41.91 -0.83 -18.28
C ILE A 132 40.95 0.20 -17.69
N GLN A 133 41.16 1.50 -17.92
CA GLN A 133 40.23 2.53 -17.47
C GLN A 133 38.82 2.34 -18.06
N GLN A 134 38.73 1.96 -19.33
CA GLN A 134 37.45 1.66 -19.96
C GLN A 134 36.77 0.43 -19.31
N ASN A 135 37.53 -0.63 -19.02
CA ASN A 135 37.02 -1.82 -18.34
C ASN A 135 36.52 -1.50 -16.93
N LEU A 136 37.25 -0.70 -16.15
CA LEU A 136 36.82 -0.23 -14.83
C LEU A 136 35.52 0.58 -14.88
N SER A 137 35.34 1.41 -15.92
CA SER A 137 34.07 2.11 -16.13
C SER A 137 32.91 1.15 -16.40
N LYS A 138 33.14 0.07 -17.16
CA LYS A 138 32.12 -0.96 -17.42
C LYS A 138 31.78 -1.74 -16.16
N ILE A 139 32.78 -2.13 -15.36
CA ILE A 139 32.59 -2.80 -14.06
C ILE A 139 31.67 -1.97 -13.17
N ASN A 140 31.97 -0.67 -13.03
CA ASN A 140 31.14 0.22 -12.21
C ASN A 140 29.69 0.30 -12.72
N HIS A 141 29.50 0.43 -14.04
CA HIS A 141 28.17 0.46 -14.65
C HIS A 141 27.36 -0.82 -14.36
N HIS A 142 27.96 -1.99 -14.56
CA HIS A 142 27.30 -3.27 -14.30
C HIS A 142 27.04 -3.51 -12.80
N GLY A 143 27.97 -3.11 -11.92
CA GLY A 143 27.77 -3.18 -10.46
C GLY A 143 26.61 -2.27 -9.99
N GLN A 144 26.53 -1.05 -10.50
CA GLN A 144 25.42 -0.14 -10.20
C GLN A 144 24.07 -0.67 -10.70
N ARG A 145 24.05 -1.30 -11.89
CA ARG A 145 22.84 -1.97 -12.41
C ARG A 145 22.40 -3.11 -11.50
N ALA A 146 23.32 -3.99 -11.07
CA ALA A 146 23.01 -5.07 -10.14
C ALA A 146 22.44 -4.55 -8.82
N SER A 147 23.04 -3.49 -8.27
CA SER A 147 22.58 -2.83 -7.04
C SER A 147 21.15 -2.28 -7.19
N ALA A 148 20.85 -1.61 -8.31
CA ALA A 148 19.52 -1.08 -8.59
C ALA A 148 18.44 -2.18 -8.68
N ILE A 149 18.78 -3.34 -9.26
CA ILE A 149 17.88 -4.49 -9.36
C ILE A 149 17.58 -5.05 -7.95
N VAL A 150 18.61 -5.29 -7.15
CA VAL A 150 18.47 -5.81 -5.77
C VAL A 150 17.63 -4.85 -4.92
N LYS A 151 17.85 -3.56 -5.09
CA LYS A 151 17.12 -2.52 -4.37
C LYS A 151 15.65 -2.48 -4.75
N GLY A 152 15.32 -2.53 -6.04
CA GLY A 152 13.95 -2.62 -6.51
C GLY A 152 13.25 -3.90 -6.02
N MET A 153 13.97 -5.02 -5.97
CA MET A 153 13.47 -6.28 -5.41
C MET A 153 13.17 -6.17 -3.90
N LEU A 154 14.08 -5.59 -3.12
CA LEU A 154 13.89 -5.35 -1.68
C LEU A 154 12.71 -4.43 -1.38
N GLU A 155 12.52 -3.38 -2.18
CA GLU A 155 11.40 -2.45 -2.06
C GLU A 155 10.04 -3.11 -2.36
N HIS A 156 10.01 -4.10 -3.26
CA HIS A 156 8.79 -4.85 -3.56
C HIS A 156 8.53 -6.01 -2.57
N SER A 157 9.61 -6.63 -2.08
CA SER A 157 9.55 -7.81 -1.19
C SER A 157 9.28 -7.47 0.28
N ARG A 158 9.72 -6.29 0.77
CA ARG A 158 9.44 -5.91 2.16
C ARG A 158 7.92 -5.78 2.37
N ALA A 159 7.37 -6.67 3.20
CA ALA A 159 6.07 -6.46 3.77
C ALA A 159 6.09 -5.11 4.49
N SER A 160 5.17 -4.21 4.12
CA SER A 160 4.83 -3.10 5.01
C SER A 160 4.41 -3.77 6.31
N THR A 161 5.15 -3.51 7.40
CA THR A 161 4.82 -4.08 8.71
C THR A 161 3.43 -3.62 9.16
N GLY A 162 2.87 -2.58 8.51
CA GLY A 162 1.66 -1.89 8.93
C GLY A 162 1.86 -1.10 10.22
N ILE A 163 3.07 -1.17 10.80
CA ILE A 163 3.39 -0.53 12.08
C ILE A 163 3.73 0.92 11.78
N LYS A 164 2.97 1.81 12.40
CA LYS A 164 3.30 3.23 12.40
C LYS A 164 4.45 3.47 13.36
N GLU A 165 5.44 4.19 12.88
CA GLU A 165 6.60 4.61 13.65
C GLU A 165 6.68 6.14 13.62
N LEU A 166 7.15 6.71 14.72
CA LEU A 166 7.33 8.15 14.85
C LEU A 166 8.54 8.57 13.99
N THR A 167 8.25 9.09 12.80
CA THR A 167 9.23 9.23 11.71
C THR A 167 9.51 10.70 11.39
N ASP A 168 10.78 11.00 11.14
CA ASP A 168 11.21 12.29 10.59
C ASP A 168 11.01 12.29 9.06
N LEU A 169 10.03 13.06 8.60
CA LEU A 169 9.69 13.11 7.17
C LEU A 169 10.74 13.84 6.33
N ASN A 170 11.49 14.79 6.91
CA ASN A 170 12.53 15.53 6.20
C ASN A 170 13.70 14.59 5.91
N ALA A 171 14.15 13.85 6.93
CA ALA A 171 15.21 12.86 6.78
C ALA A 171 14.81 11.78 5.75
N LEU A 172 13.57 11.28 5.84
CA LEU A 172 13.05 10.29 4.90
C LEU A 172 13.02 10.85 3.46
N ALA A 173 12.54 12.08 3.26
CA ALA A 173 12.49 12.69 1.94
C ALA A 173 13.88 12.92 1.34
N ASP A 174 14.86 13.39 2.13
CA ASP A 174 16.24 13.58 1.67
C ASP A 174 16.88 12.25 1.27
N GLU A 175 16.71 11.21 2.08
CA GLU A 175 17.21 9.87 1.80
C GLU A 175 16.68 9.38 0.44
N TYR A 176 15.36 9.36 0.27
CA TYR A 176 14.72 8.85 -0.96
C TYR A 176 15.00 9.73 -2.20
N LEU A 177 15.23 11.03 -2.02
CA LEU A 177 15.66 11.93 -3.10
C LEU A 177 17.05 11.58 -3.62
N ARG A 178 18.04 11.45 -2.74
CA ARG A 178 19.41 11.02 -3.12
C ARG A 178 19.39 9.66 -3.78
N LEU A 179 18.56 8.78 -3.24
CA LEU A 179 18.41 7.42 -3.69
C LEU A 179 17.87 7.32 -5.12
N ALA A 180 16.81 8.05 -5.43
CA ALA A 180 16.27 8.17 -6.78
C ALA A 180 17.30 8.76 -7.75
N TYR A 181 18.04 9.79 -7.31
CA TYR A 181 19.04 10.46 -8.14
C TYR A 181 20.18 9.53 -8.54
N HIS A 182 20.77 8.83 -7.57
CA HIS A 182 21.81 7.84 -7.83
C HIS A 182 21.29 6.64 -8.64
N GLY A 183 20.05 6.21 -8.38
CA GLY A 183 19.40 5.16 -9.16
C GLY A 183 19.23 5.52 -10.64
N LEU A 184 18.92 6.79 -10.96
CA LEU A 184 18.83 7.23 -12.35
C LEU A 184 20.20 7.42 -12.99
N ARG A 185 21.17 8.01 -12.27
CA ARG A 185 22.55 8.18 -12.77
C ARG A 185 23.28 6.87 -13.05
N ALA A 186 22.96 5.83 -12.30
CA ALA A 186 23.46 4.48 -12.55
C ALA A 186 23.02 3.94 -13.92
N LYS A 187 21.79 4.27 -14.35
CA LYS A 187 21.24 3.89 -15.65
C LYS A 187 21.71 4.82 -16.77
N ASP A 188 21.84 6.11 -16.48
CA ASP A 188 22.24 7.15 -17.42
C ASP A 188 23.26 8.08 -16.76
N SER A 189 24.54 7.85 -17.01
CA SER A 189 25.63 8.62 -16.40
C SER A 189 25.65 10.10 -16.82
N THR A 190 24.96 10.44 -17.91
CA THR A 190 24.85 11.81 -18.43
C THR A 190 23.73 12.59 -17.75
N PHE A 191 22.83 11.91 -17.05
CA PHE A 191 21.75 12.55 -16.34
C PHE A 191 22.29 13.45 -15.22
N ASN A 192 21.85 14.71 -15.23
CA ASN A 192 22.14 15.65 -14.17
C ASN A 192 20.89 16.49 -13.91
N ALA A 193 20.52 16.60 -12.64
CA ALA A 193 19.40 17.43 -12.19
C ALA A 193 19.84 18.20 -10.95
N MET A 194 19.54 19.49 -10.95
CA MET A 194 19.69 20.31 -9.75
C MET A 194 18.56 19.94 -8.78
N MET A 195 18.94 19.57 -7.56
CA MET A 195 18.01 19.23 -6.49
C MET A 195 18.04 20.36 -5.46
N GLU A 196 16.91 21.03 -5.27
CA GLU A 196 16.75 22.08 -4.25
C GLU A 196 15.72 21.62 -3.23
N THR A 197 16.13 21.51 -1.96
CA THR A 197 15.28 21.10 -0.86
C THR A 197 14.94 22.29 0.02
N HIS A 198 13.66 22.40 0.38
CA HIS A 198 13.12 23.44 1.26
C HIS A 198 12.36 22.76 2.39
N PHE A 199 13.10 22.12 3.29
CA PHE A 199 12.53 21.43 4.43
C PHE A 199 12.25 22.39 5.59
N ASP A 200 11.13 22.20 6.29
CA ASP A 200 10.83 22.93 7.51
C ASP A 200 11.47 22.20 8.69
N GLU A 201 12.48 22.82 9.31
CA GLU A 201 13.19 22.26 10.48
C GLU A 201 12.30 22.09 11.72
N SER A 202 11.18 22.83 11.78
CA SER A 202 10.23 22.76 12.89
C SER A 202 9.21 21.63 12.74
N LEU A 203 9.24 20.88 11.63
CA LEU A 203 8.30 19.80 11.36
C LEU A 203 8.41 18.71 12.42
N PRO A 204 7.36 18.44 13.21
CA PRO A 204 7.39 17.38 14.20
C PRO A 204 7.40 16.01 13.52
N LYS A 205 7.96 15.01 14.21
CA LYS A 205 7.88 13.63 13.75
C LYS A 205 6.43 13.17 13.68
N VAL A 206 6.10 12.39 12.67
CA VAL A 206 4.72 11.94 12.40
C VAL A 206 4.65 10.42 12.49
N GLU A 207 3.59 9.88 13.07
CA GLU A 207 3.31 8.44 13.04
C GLU A 207 2.85 8.01 11.65
N VAL A 208 3.79 7.45 10.90
CA VAL A 208 3.57 6.92 9.54
C VAL A 208 4.21 5.55 9.43
N ILE A 209 3.89 4.82 8.37
CA ILE A 209 4.64 3.62 7.99
C ILE A 209 5.77 4.09 7.07
N PRO A 210 7.05 4.16 7.52
CA PRO A 210 8.13 4.77 6.75
C PRO A 210 8.30 4.15 5.36
N GLN A 211 8.11 2.84 5.27
CA GLN A 211 8.28 2.08 4.03
C GLN A 211 7.22 2.45 2.98
N ASP A 212 5.97 2.69 3.40
CA ASP A 212 4.90 3.05 2.47
C ASP A 212 5.03 4.50 2.01
N ILE A 213 5.39 5.42 2.92
CA ILE A 213 5.69 6.81 2.56
C ILE A 213 6.92 6.86 1.64
N GLY A 214 7.97 6.11 1.95
CA GLY A 214 9.17 6.00 1.14
C GLY A 214 8.88 5.55 -0.30
N ARG A 215 8.01 4.55 -0.49
CA ARG A 215 7.56 4.12 -1.83
C ARG A 215 6.86 5.23 -2.60
N VAL A 216 5.99 6.01 -1.93
CA VAL A 216 5.31 7.15 -2.56
C VAL A 216 6.33 8.20 -2.98
N LEU A 217 7.23 8.60 -2.08
CA LEU A 217 8.28 9.59 -2.36
C LEU A 217 9.15 9.14 -3.54
N LEU A 218 9.65 7.91 -3.51
CA LEU A 218 10.50 7.36 -4.55
C LEU A 218 9.83 7.39 -5.93
N ASN A 219 8.56 6.98 -6.00
CA ASN A 219 7.80 6.97 -7.25
C ASN A 219 7.57 8.38 -7.80
N LEU A 220 7.20 9.33 -6.94
CA LEU A 220 7.01 10.73 -7.34
C LEU A 220 8.31 11.34 -7.85
N ILE A 221 9.42 11.11 -7.15
CA ILE A 221 10.74 11.65 -7.51
C ILE A 221 11.24 11.01 -8.80
N ASN A 222 11.09 9.70 -8.98
CA ASN A 222 11.44 9.02 -10.24
C ASN A 222 10.65 9.58 -11.43
N ASN A 223 9.35 9.80 -11.25
CA ASN A 223 8.51 10.41 -12.28
C ASN A 223 8.96 11.84 -12.62
N ALA A 224 9.34 12.63 -11.60
CA ALA A 224 9.87 13.97 -11.79
C ALA A 224 11.20 13.94 -12.58
N PHE A 225 12.14 13.08 -12.19
CA PHE A 225 13.41 12.92 -12.91
C PHE A 225 13.24 12.42 -14.34
N TYR A 226 12.32 11.49 -14.57
CA TYR A 226 11.97 11.06 -15.92
C TYR A 226 11.46 12.23 -16.77
N ALA A 227 10.50 13.01 -16.26
CA ALA A 227 9.95 14.15 -16.97
C ALA A 227 11.01 15.24 -17.27
N VAL A 228 11.93 15.49 -16.33
CA VAL A 228 13.06 16.40 -16.52
C VAL A 228 14.00 15.88 -17.61
N ASN A 229 14.36 14.59 -17.57
CA ASN A 229 15.26 13.99 -18.56
C ASN A 229 14.64 14.04 -19.97
N GLU A 230 13.36 13.68 -20.10
CA GLU A 230 12.65 13.73 -21.38
C GLU A 230 12.58 15.15 -21.95
N ARG A 231 12.30 16.17 -21.12
CA ARG A 231 12.33 17.56 -21.55
C ARG A 231 13.71 18.02 -21.99
N ALA A 232 14.77 17.60 -21.28
CA ALA A 232 16.15 17.92 -21.66
C ALA A 232 16.51 17.33 -23.04
N LYS A 233 16.15 16.05 -23.27
CA LYS A 233 16.33 15.37 -24.57
C LYS A 233 15.54 16.03 -25.69
N GLN A 234 14.33 16.50 -25.42
CA GLN A 234 13.52 17.23 -26.40
C GLN A 234 14.10 18.60 -26.72
N LYS A 235 14.61 19.35 -25.74
CA LYS A 235 15.29 20.63 -25.98
C LYS A 235 16.57 20.48 -26.80
N MET A 236 17.35 19.40 -26.61
CA MET A 236 18.51 19.12 -27.46
C MET A 236 18.15 18.86 -28.94
N LYS A 237 16.94 18.34 -29.23
CA LYS A 237 16.44 18.17 -30.60
C LYS A 237 16.02 19.49 -31.28
N VAL A 238 15.82 20.57 -30.52
CA VAL A 238 15.40 21.89 -31.03
C VAL A 238 16.57 22.86 -30.93
N THR A 239 17.67 22.55 -31.63
CA THR A 239 18.65 23.57 -32.01
C THR A 239 18.44 23.80 -33.50
N PRO A 240 17.88 24.95 -33.94
CA PRO A 240 17.81 25.23 -35.36
C PRO A 240 19.24 25.38 -35.87
N LEU A 241 19.59 24.62 -36.90
CA LEU A 241 20.76 24.89 -37.72
C LEU A 241 20.64 26.33 -38.24
N LEU A 242 21.49 27.21 -37.74
CA LEU A 242 21.86 28.47 -38.37
C LEU A 242 23.34 28.40 -38.73
#